data_AF-A0A957UQJ3-F1
#
_entry.id   AF-A0A957UQJ3-F1
#
_cell.length_a   1.000
_cell.length_b   1.000
_cell.length_c   1.000
_cell.angle_alpha   90.00
_cell.angle_beta   90.00
_cell.angle_gamma   90.00
#
_symmetry.space_group_name_H-M   'P 1'
#
loop_
_entity.id
_entity.type
_entity.pdbx_description
1 polymer ?
#
loop_
_entity_poly.entity_id
_entity_poly.type
_entity_poly.pdbx_seq_one_letter_code
_entity_poly.pdbx_strand_id
1 'polypeptide(L)'
;MPTLTHKAFAADCNSTLTVEAESGVVTGNFVIREDPNVSGGRAVYTPDGSGTFNPANSLHRIDICITIAVADVYKIIGWTKAPDGGSNSFFMTIDNQPTTPATWTLPITTTYEPVEAP
;
A
#
# COMPACT_ATOMS: atom_id res chain seq x y z
N MET A 1 -7.09 -12.47 -27.89
CA MET A 1 -7.42 -11.81 -26.61
C MET A 1 -6.50 -10.60 -26.47
N PRO A 2 -6.99 -9.39 -26.18
CA PRO A 2 -6.12 -8.23 -26.08
C PRO A 2 -5.22 -8.38 -24.85
N THR A 3 -3.91 -8.40 -25.07
CA THR A 3 -2.89 -8.37 -24.02
C THR A 3 -2.93 -6.99 -23.37
N LEU A 4 -3.46 -6.90 -22.15
CA LEU A 4 -3.32 -5.71 -21.31
C LEU A 4 -1.83 -5.56 -20.98
N THR A 5 -1.17 -4.64 -21.67
CA THR A 5 0.22 -4.28 -21.38
C THR A 5 0.19 -3.27 -20.25
N HIS A 6 0.24 -3.74 -19.01
CA HIS A 6 0.48 -2.86 -17.87
C HIS A 6 1.92 -2.36 -17.97
N LYS A 7 2.08 -1.04 -18.00
CA LYS A 7 3.40 -0.39 -18.04
C LYS A 7 4.04 -0.58 -16.66
N ALA A 8 4.82 -1.66 -16.51
CA ALA A 8 5.55 -1.94 -15.29
C ALA A 8 6.45 -0.74 -14.94
N PHE A 9 6.22 -0.14 -13.78
CA PHE A 9 7.08 0.92 -13.25
C PHE A 9 8.26 0.39 -12.41
N ALA A 10 8.31 -0.92 -12.15
CA ALA A 10 9.49 -1.60 -11.64
C ALA A 10 9.91 -2.68 -12.65
N ALA A 11 11.17 -2.63 -13.08
CA ALA A 11 11.78 -3.76 -13.76
C ALA A 11 11.73 -4.94 -12.78
N ASP A 12 10.96 -5.97 -13.14
CA ASP A 12 10.79 -7.24 -12.43
C ASP A 12 9.93 -7.21 -11.15
N CYS A 13 8.60 -7.09 -11.34
CA CYS A 13 7.58 -7.60 -10.42
C CYS A 13 7.84 -9.10 -10.14
N ASN A 14 8.67 -9.44 -9.15
CA ASN A 14 8.94 -10.84 -8.76
C ASN A 14 8.19 -11.25 -7.49
N SER A 15 7.09 -10.59 -7.17
CA SER A 15 6.30 -10.89 -5.97
C SER A 15 5.14 -11.84 -6.29
N THR A 16 4.74 -12.61 -5.29
CA THR A 16 3.54 -13.45 -5.32
C THR A 16 2.31 -12.61 -4.91
N LEU A 17 1.15 -13.26 -4.72
CA LEU A 17 -0.07 -12.61 -4.21
C LEU A 17 0.03 -12.14 -2.75
N THR A 18 1.15 -12.43 -2.07
CA THR A 18 1.45 -11.93 -0.73
C THR A 18 2.78 -11.20 -0.76
N VAL A 19 2.77 -9.95 -0.32
CA VAL A 19 3.93 -9.06 -0.40
C VAL A 19 4.05 -8.27 0.90
N GLU A 20 5.26 -8.24 1.44
CA GLU A 20 5.60 -7.40 2.58
C GLU A 20 5.64 -5.94 2.13
N ALA A 21 4.97 -5.03 2.86
CA ALA A 21 4.89 -3.63 2.46
C ALA A 21 6.28 -2.97 2.38
N GLU A 22 7.21 -3.36 3.25
CA GLU A 22 8.58 -2.86 3.30
C GLU A 22 9.48 -3.38 2.17
N SER A 23 9.01 -4.34 1.37
CA SER A 23 9.70 -4.79 0.16
C SER A 23 9.38 -3.95 -1.07
N GLY A 24 8.38 -3.05 -0.97
CA GLY A 24 8.04 -2.10 -2.03
C GLY A 24 9.04 -0.96 -2.15
N VAL A 25 8.86 -0.12 -3.18
CA VAL A 25 9.64 1.12 -3.34
C VAL A 25 9.03 2.20 -2.45
N VAL A 26 9.67 2.46 -1.32
CA VAL A 26 9.23 3.48 -0.34
C VAL A 26 9.83 4.84 -0.69
N THR A 27 8.99 5.87 -0.87
CA THR A 27 9.42 7.24 -1.16
C THR A 27 8.76 8.29 -0.27
N GLY A 28 9.44 9.43 -0.12
CA GLY A 28 8.92 10.58 0.60
C GLY A 28 8.87 10.36 2.11
N ASN A 29 7.68 10.50 2.71
CA ASN A 29 7.52 10.52 4.17
C ASN A 29 7.19 9.14 4.75
N PHE A 30 6.95 8.15 3.88
CA PHE A 30 6.87 6.76 4.31
C PHE A 30 8.27 6.28 4.71
N VAL A 31 8.33 5.51 5.78
CA VAL A 31 9.57 4.98 6.35
C VAL A 31 9.34 3.56 6.86
N ILE A 32 10.40 2.76 6.84
CA ILE A 32 10.38 1.38 7.34
C ILE A 32 10.84 1.39 8.80
N ARG A 33 10.13 0.65 9.67
CA ARG A 33 10.48 0.47 11.09
C ARG A 33 10.41 -1.00 11.47
N GLU A 34 11.30 -1.40 12.38
CA GLU A 34 11.18 -2.67 13.10
C GLU A 34 9.89 -2.71 13.93
N ASP A 35 9.08 -3.74 13.74
CA ASP A 35 7.93 -4.07 14.58
C ASP A 35 7.88 -5.60 14.74
N PRO A 36 8.07 -6.14 15.96
CA PRO A 36 8.10 -7.59 16.16
C PRO A 36 6.71 -8.25 16.00
N ASN A 37 5.65 -7.47 15.82
CA ASN A 37 4.27 -7.96 15.71
C ASN A 37 3.79 -8.10 14.26
N VAL A 38 4.67 -7.95 13.27
CA VAL A 38 4.35 -8.12 11.84
C VAL A 38 5.20 -9.20 11.21
N SER A 39 4.75 -9.68 10.05
CA SER A 39 5.57 -10.52 9.17
C SER A 39 6.84 -9.78 8.76
N GLY A 40 7.94 -10.50 8.55
CA GLY A 40 9.24 -9.90 8.20
C GLY A 40 9.92 -9.05 9.30
N GLY A 41 9.25 -8.79 10.43
CA GLY A 41 9.75 -7.99 11.55
C GLY A 41 9.77 -6.49 11.29
N ARG A 42 9.24 -6.02 10.16
CA ARG A 42 9.27 -4.62 9.76
C ARG A 42 7.94 -4.20 9.13
N ALA A 43 7.57 -2.95 9.33
CA ALA A 43 6.39 -2.36 8.72
C ALA A 43 6.72 -0.99 8.11
N VAL A 44 5.93 -0.57 7.13
CA VAL A 44 5.97 0.80 6.65
C VAL A 44 5.01 1.67 7.45
N TYR A 45 5.45 2.87 7.79
CA TYR A 45 4.66 3.84 8.55
C TYR A 45 4.91 5.26 8.03
N THR A 46 4.01 6.17 8.37
CA THR A 46 4.19 7.61 8.18
C THR A 46 4.30 8.24 9.57
N PRO A 47 5.42 8.91 9.93
CA PRO A 47 5.59 9.54 11.23
C PRO A 47 4.50 10.59 11.50
N ASP A 48 4.04 10.69 12.74
CA ASP A 48 3.08 11.72 13.12
C ASP A 48 3.59 13.12 12.77
N GLY A 49 2.70 13.96 12.23
CA GLY A 49 3.04 15.31 11.79
C GLY A 49 3.82 15.39 10.47
N SER A 50 4.18 14.26 9.85
CA SER A 50 4.79 14.26 8.51
C SER A 50 3.76 14.22 7.37
N GLY A 51 2.48 14.00 7.68
CA GLY A 51 1.43 13.88 6.67
C GLY A 51 1.17 15.18 5.90
N THR A 52 0.95 15.06 4.60
CA THR A 52 0.25 16.07 3.80
C THR A 52 -1.02 15.41 3.28
N PHE A 53 -2.21 15.93 3.62
CA PHE A 53 -3.48 15.42 3.09
C PHE A 53 -3.69 15.94 1.66
N ASN A 54 -2.88 15.45 0.72
CA ASN A 54 -3.00 15.79 -0.69
C ASN A 54 -2.93 14.50 -1.54
N PRO A 55 -4.07 13.95 -1.99
CA PRO A 55 -4.09 12.74 -2.81
C PRO A 55 -3.38 12.90 -4.15
N ALA A 56 -3.21 14.14 -4.65
CA ALA A 56 -2.47 14.39 -5.89
C ALA A 56 -0.94 14.42 -5.68
N ASN A 57 -0.46 14.41 -4.43
CA ASN A 57 0.97 14.42 -4.14
C ASN A 57 1.55 12.98 -4.14
N SER A 58 2.03 12.55 -5.30
CA SER A 58 2.66 11.24 -5.45
C SER A 58 4.09 11.15 -4.89
N LEU A 59 4.67 12.23 -4.31
CA LEU A 59 6.04 12.19 -3.78
C LEU A 59 6.16 11.30 -2.54
N HIS A 60 5.08 11.11 -1.79
CA HIS A 60 5.03 10.26 -0.60
C HIS A 60 4.16 9.05 -0.91
N ARG A 61 4.76 7.90 -1.18
CA ARG A 61 4.05 6.66 -1.50
C ARG A 61 4.90 5.43 -1.26
N ILE A 62 4.24 4.28 -1.33
CA ILE A 62 4.87 2.96 -1.42
C ILE A 62 4.38 2.36 -2.73
N ASP A 63 5.30 2.06 -3.65
CA ASP A 63 4.96 1.34 -4.88
C ASP A 63 5.17 -0.16 -4.64
N ILE A 64 4.08 -0.94 -4.67
CA ILE A 64 4.10 -2.40 -4.58
C ILE A 64 3.79 -2.97 -5.96
N CYS A 65 4.66 -3.86 -6.43
CA CYS A 65 4.56 -4.49 -7.74
C CYS A 65 4.16 -5.96 -7.54
N ILE A 66 3.02 -6.39 -8.09
CA ILE A 66 2.53 -7.78 -8.02
C ILE A 66 2.36 -8.42 -9.39
N THR A 67 2.59 -9.74 -9.48
CA THR A 67 2.33 -10.52 -10.71
C THR A 67 1.03 -11.31 -10.60
N ILE A 68 0.09 -11.03 -11.49
CA ILE A 68 -1.18 -11.75 -11.63
C ILE A 68 -1.08 -12.75 -12.80
N ALA A 69 -0.97 -14.04 -12.47
CA ALA A 69 -0.78 -15.08 -13.48
C ALA A 69 -2.07 -15.45 -14.24
N VAL A 70 -3.23 -15.26 -13.61
CA VAL A 70 -4.54 -15.58 -14.16
C VAL A 70 -5.42 -14.34 -14.07
N ALA A 71 -6.00 -13.92 -15.20
CA ALA A 71 -6.92 -12.80 -15.21
C ALA A 71 -8.23 -13.18 -14.50
N ASP A 72 -8.48 -12.56 -13.35
CA ASP A 72 -9.68 -12.75 -12.53
C ASP A 72 -9.87 -11.54 -11.61
N VAL A 73 -10.92 -11.57 -10.78
CA VAL A 73 -11.19 -10.58 -9.74
C VAL A 73 -10.42 -10.92 -8.46
N TYR A 74 -9.63 -9.96 -7.99
CA TYR A 74 -8.84 -10.08 -6.77
C TYR A 74 -9.26 -9.02 -5.76
N LYS A 75 -9.17 -9.38 -4.47
CA LYS A 75 -9.28 -8.45 -3.35
C LYS A 75 -7.89 -8.06 -2.89
N ILE A 76 -7.70 -6.78 -2.62
CA ILE A 76 -6.50 -6.29 -1.94
C ILE A 76 -6.81 -6.27 -0.44
N ILE A 77 -6.00 -6.96 0.34
CA ILE A 77 -6.09 -6.99 1.80
C ILE A 77 -4.77 -6.47 2.36
N GLY A 78 -4.85 -5.45 3.21
CA GLY A 78 -3.72 -4.90 3.94
C GLY A 78 -3.79 -5.25 5.41
N TRP A 79 -2.69 -5.72 5.98
CA TRP A 79 -2.54 -5.81 7.44
C TRP A 79 -2.13 -4.44 7.96
N THR A 80 -3.05 -3.75 8.62
CA THR A 80 -2.89 -2.34 9.00
C THR A 80 -3.19 -2.10 10.46
N LYS A 81 -2.58 -1.04 11.02
CA LYS A 81 -2.80 -0.56 12.39
C LYS A 81 -2.97 0.95 12.34
N ALA A 82 -4.09 1.46 12.84
CA ALA A 82 -4.37 2.89 12.90
C ALA A 82 -4.72 3.29 14.35
N PRO A 83 -3.80 3.93 15.09
CA PRO A 83 -3.99 4.18 16.52
C PRO A 83 -5.08 5.23 16.84
N ASP A 84 -5.41 6.08 15.87
CA ASP A 84 -6.38 7.16 16.03
C ASP A 84 -7.05 7.56 14.70
N GLY A 85 -8.03 8.46 14.77
CA GLY A 85 -8.74 8.99 13.60
C GLY A 85 -7.93 9.98 12.75
N GLY A 86 -6.75 10.41 13.19
CA GLY A 86 -5.83 11.20 12.36
C GLY A 86 -4.98 10.33 11.44
N SER A 87 -4.87 9.04 11.77
CA SER A 87 -3.97 8.06 11.13
C SER A 87 -4.74 6.91 10.47
N ASN A 88 -6.05 7.03 10.30
CA ASN A 88 -6.93 5.93 9.89
C ASN A 88 -7.25 5.91 8.39
N SER A 89 -6.46 6.58 7.54
CA SER A 89 -6.68 6.51 6.11
C SER A 89 -5.42 6.77 5.31
N PHE A 90 -5.39 6.21 4.11
CA PHE A 90 -4.41 6.55 3.08
C PHE A 90 -5.03 6.45 1.69
N PHE A 91 -4.33 6.98 0.70
CA PHE A 91 -4.77 6.99 -0.69
C PHE A 91 -4.11 5.85 -1.47
N MET A 92 -4.85 5.23 -2.37
CA MET A 92 -4.34 4.16 -3.22
C MET A 92 -4.76 4.32 -4.69
N THR A 93 -3.90 3.84 -5.58
CA THR A 93 -4.19 3.64 -7.00
C THR A 93 -3.67 2.27 -7.42
N ILE A 94 -4.22 1.73 -8.50
CA ILE A 94 -3.73 0.52 -9.15
C ILE A 94 -3.26 0.94 -10.54
N ASP A 95 -1.99 0.67 -10.86
CA ASP A 95 -1.37 1.05 -12.13
C ASP A 95 -1.54 2.55 -12.46
N ASN A 96 -1.42 3.42 -11.44
CA ASN A 96 -1.65 4.86 -11.52
C ASN A 96 -3.07 5.27 -11.96
N GLN A 97 -4.06 4.39 -11.75
CA GLN A 97 -5.47 4.66 -12.01
C GLN A 97 -6.32 4.46 -10.74
N PRO A 98 -7.39 5.26 -10.56
CA PRO A 98 -7.73 6.46 -11.33
C PRO A 98 -6.72 7.60 -11.05
N THR A 99 -6.73 8.66 -11.86
CA THR A 99 -5.93 9.88 -11.57
C THR A 99 -6.29 10.52 -10.23
N THR A 100 -7.51 10.28 -9.75
CA THR A 100 -7.94 10.56 -8.39
C THR A 100 -7.85 9.25 -7.58
N PRO A 101 -6.93 9.15 -6.61
CA PRO A 101 -6.82 7.96 -5.77
C PRO A 101 -8.09 7.64 -4.98
N ALA A 102 -8.32 6.36 -4.74
CA ALA A 102 -9.33 5.90 -3.79
C ALA A 102 -8.82 6.10 -2.35
N THR A 103 -9.72 6.48 -1.45
CA THR A 103 -9.40 6.55 -0.01
C THR A 103 -9.64 5.20 0.63
N TRP A 104 -8.58 4.58 1.13
CA TRP A 104 -8.66 3.39 1.96
C TRP A 104 -8.84 3.82 3.43
N THR A 105 -10.04 3.61 3.97
CA THR A 105 -10.33 3.89 5.38
C THR A 105 -10.04 2.66 6.23
N LEU A 106 -9.37 2.87 7.35
CA LEU A 106 -8.96 1.84 8.30
C LEU A 106 -9.81 1.92 9.59
N PRO A 107 -10.13 0.78 10.22
CA PRO A 107 -10.64 0.79 11.59
C PRO A 107 -9.56 1.30 12.54
N ILE A 108 -9.97 1.96 13.63
CA ILE A 108 -9.05 2.36 14.69
C ILE A 108 -8.70 1.13 15.53
N THR A 109 -7.45 0.73 15.52
CA THR A 109 -6.95 -0.49 16.17
C THR A 109 -5.59 -0.26 16.83
N THR A 110 -5.30 -1.03 17.88
CA THR A 110 -3.97 -1.07 18.53
C THR A 110 -3.11 -2.23 18.03
N THR A 111 -3.68 -3.15 17.26
CA THR A 111 -3.04 -4.32 16.63
C THR A 111 -3.15 -4.22 15.11
N TYR A 112 -2.28 -4.96 14.40
CA TYR A 112 -2.42 -5.14 12.96
C TYR A 112 -3.60 -6.06 12.67
N GLU A 113 -4.52 -5.62 11.81
CA GLU A 113 -5.70 -6.37 11.41
C GLU A 113 -5.81 -6.39 9.89
N PRO A 114 -6.41 -7.44 9.29
CA PRO A 114 -6.62 -7.49 7.85
C PRO A 114 -7.79 -6.59 7.48
N VAL A 115 -7.55 -5.64 6.59
CA VAL A 115 -8.55 -4.70 6.09
C VAL A 115 -8.63 -4.89 4.57
N GLU A 116 -9.83 -4.89 4.00
CA GLU A 116 -10.05 -4.92 2.55
C GLU A 116 -9.98 -3.50 1.97
N ALA A 117 -9.39 -3.34 0.80
CA ALA A 117 -9.40 -2.09 0.04
C ALA A 117 -10.82 -1.71 -0.45
N PRO A 118 -11.11 -0.41 -0.67
CA PRO A 118 -12.40 0.07 -1.19
C PRO A 118 -12.72 -0.40 -2.61
#